data_AF-A0AB72Z5A8-F1
#
_entry.id   AF-A0AB72Z5A8-F1
#
_cell.length_a   1.000
_cell.length_b   1.000
_cell.length_c   1.000
_cell.angle_alpha   90.00
_cell.angle_beta   90.00
_cell.angle_gamma   90.00
#
_symmetry.space_group_name_H-M   'P 1'
#
loop_
_entity.id
_entity.type
_entity.pdbx_description
1 polymer ?
#
loop_
_entity_poly.entity_id
_entity_poly.type
_entity_poly.pdbx_seq_one_letter_code
_entity_poly.pdbx_strand_id
1 'polypeptide(L)'
;MADDTQNPGDGRQEATQHSPTPKDVNGSRAKTFTQEEVDHIVNERLSRERSGKSDYEALKSRAGDADELQSKLDKALQENEKLRSEAEKAEHEKELSAIRASVASRHGITDPSVLVGDDEKQIGEYAEKLMKMFADMRSRGTVAEQSARTGQARARRSSRDDFADAMRNTLL
;
A
#
# COMPACT_ATOMS: atom_id res chain seq x y z
N MET A 1 33.88 20.38 60.47
CA MET A 1 33.58 19.68 61.74
C MET A 1 32.07 19.51 61.84
N ALA A 2 31.67 18.35 62.36
CA ALA A 2 30.31 18.05 62.80
C ALA A 2 29.80 19.12 63.80
N ASP A 3 28.48 19.27 63.93
CA ASP A 3 27.80 18.71 65.11
C ASP A 3 26.27 18.81 65.07
N ASP A 4 25.66 17.83 65.74
CA ASP A 4 24.28 17.62 66.19
C ASP A 4 23.22 18.71 65.95
N THR A 5 22.02 18.31 65.46
CA THR A 5 20.81 18.17 66.30
C THR A 5 19.59 17.56 65.58
N GLN A 6 18.80 16.80 66.36
CA GLN A 6 17.32 16.64 66.33
C GLN A 6 16.62 15.62 65.39
N ASN A 7 16.20 14.50 66.03
CA ASN A 7 14.80 14.03 66.20
C ASN A 7 13.93 13.72 64.94
N PRO A 8 12.72 13.13 65.07
CA PRO A 8 12.44 11.74 64.74
C PRO A 8 11.28 11.61 63.73
N GLY A 9 10.88 10.39 63.37
CA GLY A 9 9.55 10.15 62.78
C GLY A 9 9.53 9.04 61.75
N ASP A 10 9.11 7.87 62.23
CA ASP A 10 8.29 6.83 61.58
C ASP A 10 8.30 6.67 60.05
N GLY A 11 8.43 5.47 59.49
CA GLY A 11 8.33 4.16 60.12
C GLY A 11 8.70 3.13 59.07
N ARG A 12 9.73 2.33 59.36
CA ARG A 12 10.02 1.13 58.59
C ARG A 12 9.19 0.00 59.18
N GLN A 13 8.17 -0.40 58.43
CA GLN A 13 7.49 -1.68 58.62
C GLN A 13 8.48 -2.79 58.26
N GLU A 14 9.22 -3.25 59.26
CA GLU A 14 9.95 -4.51 59.20
C GLU A 14 8.98 -5.67 59.37
N ALA A 15 9.23 -6.72 58.59
CA ALA A 15 8.40 -7.89 58.43
C ALA A 15 7.99 -8.53 59.76
N THR A 16 6.71 -8.43 60.10
CA THR A 16 6.11 -9.29 61.13
C THR A 16 6.02 -10.70 60.57
N GLN A 17 7.02 -11.52 60.88
CA GLN A 17 6.88 -12.97 60.90
C GLN A 17 5.80 -13.31 61.93
N HIS A 18 4.56 -13.49 61.47
CA HIS A 18 3.52 -14.10 62.27
C HIS A 18 3.78 -15.60 62.35
N SER A 19 4.67 -15.99 63.26
CA SER A 19 4.64 -17.32 63.85
C SER A 19 3.28 -17.49 64.54
N PRO A 20 2.44 -18.46 64.18
CA PRO A 20 1.22 -18.70 64.92
C PRO A 20 1.62 -19.26 66.29
N THR A 21 1.37 -18.50 67.33
CA THR A 21 1.42 -18.98 68.73
C THR A 21 0.48 -20.17 68.89
N PRO A 22 0.90 -21.24 69.59
CA PRO A 22 0.03 -22.38 69.85
C PRO A 22 -1.03 -21.95 70.87
N LYS A 23 -2.25 -21.67 70.40
CA LYS A 23 -3.42 -21.54 71.27
C LYS A 23 -3.76 -22.92 71.84
N ASP A 24 -3.97 -22.93 73.16
CA ASP A 24 -4.42 -24.01 74.03
C ASP A 24 -4.85 -25.33 73.35
N VAL A 25 -4.04 -26.36 73.59
CA VAL A 25 -4.34 -27.76 73.26
C VAL A 25 -5.19 -28.34 74.39
N ASN A 26 -6.47 -27.99 74.44
CA ASN A 26 -7.42 -28.63 75.35
C ASN A 26 -8.72 -28.95 74.61
N GLY A 27 -8.83 -30.19 74.10
CA GLY A 27 -10.08 -30.78 73.62
C GLY A 27 -10.32 -30.87 72.11
N SER A 28 -9.34 -30.58 71.25
CA SER A 28 -9.49 -30.78 69.80
C SER A 28 -9.32 -32.26 69.43
N ARG A 29 -10.41 -33.04 69.57
CA ARG A 29 -10.56 -34.29 68.81
C ARG A 29 -10.21 -33.98 67.35
N ALA A 30 -9.35 -34.79 66.72
CA ALA A 30 -9.13 -34.73 65.29
C ALA A 30 -10.51 -34.74 64.60
N LYS A 31 -10.76 -33.75 63.74
CA LYS A 31 -12.00 -33.73 62.93
C LYS A 31 -11.94 -34.94 62.02
N THR A 32 -12.73 -35.95 62.36
CA THR A 32 -12.99 -37.12 61.53
C THR A 32 -14.13 -36.77 60.60
N PHE A 33 -13.93 -36.96 59.30
CA PHE A 33 -14.99 -36.84 58.32
C PHE A 33 -15.75 -38.16 58.21
N THR A 34 -17.04 -38.08 57.95
CA THR A 34 -17.78 -39.26 57.49
C THR A 34 -17.42 -39.57 56.04
N GLN A 35 -17.66 -40.80 55.59
CA GLN A 35 -17.40 -41.17 54.20
C GLN A 35 -18.25 -40.33 53.23
N GLU A 36 -19.49 -40.04 53.60
CA GLU A 36 -20.40 -39.21 52.80
C GLU A 36 -19.89 -37.76 52.66
N GLU A 37 -19.29 -37.20 53.71
CA GLU A 37 -18.67 -35.87 53.66
C GLU A 37 -17.46 -35.86 52.71
N VAL A 38 -16.64 -36.91 52.73
CA VAL A 38 -15.51 -37.05 51.80
C VAL A 38 -16.02 -37.17 50.37
N ASP A 39 -17.02 -38.01 50.11
CA ASP A 39 -17.60 -38.20 48.78
C ASP A 39 -18.23 -36.91 48.25
N HIS A 40 -18.90 -36.13 49.11
CA HIS A 40 -19.44 -34.81 48.75
C HIS A 40 -18.32 -33.84 48.33
N ILE A 41 -17.26 -33.73 49.13
CA ILE A 41 -16.11 -32.84 48.84
C ILE A 41 -15.42 -33.24 47.54
N VAL A 42 -15.25 -34.55 47.30
CA VAL A 42 -14.64 -35.07 46.07
C VAL A 42 -15.51 -34.73 44.86
N ASN A 43 -16.82 -34.97 44.93
CA ASN A 43 -17.74 -34.67 43.84
C ASN A 43 -17.82 -33.17 43.54
N GLU A 44 -17.81 -32.32 44.57
CA GLU A 44 -17.80 -30.87 44.41
C GLU A 44 -16.52 -30.40 43.72
N ARG A 45 -15.36 -30.92 44.15
CA ARG A 45 -14.07 -30.58 43.54
C ARG A 45 -13.98 -31.05 42.09
N LEU A 46 -14.47 -32.26 41.80
CA LEU A 46 -14.51 -32.82 40.45
C LEU A 46 -15.45 -32.04 39.53
N SER A 47 -16.58 -31.58 40.05
CA SER A 47 -17.53 -30.75 39.33
C SER A 47 -16.92 -29.40 38.96
N ARG A 48 -16.23 -28.75 39.91
CA ARG A 48 -15.50 -27.50 39.67
C ARG A 48 -14.35 -27.67 38.65
N GLU A 49 -13.64 -28.81 38.68
CA GLU A 49 -12.58 -29.09 37.71
C GLU A 49 -13.14 -29.29 36.29
N ARG A 50 -14.25 -30.02 36.17
CA ARG A 50 -14.92 -30.27 34.88
C ARG A 50 -15.54 -29.01 34.30
N SER A 51 -16.19 -28.18 35.12
CA SER A 51 -16.74 -26.90 34.67
C SER A 51 -15.65 -25.94 34.21
N GLY A 52 -14.54 -25.83 34.97
CA GLY A 52 -13.41 -24.98 34.59
C GLY A 52 -12.74 -25.38 33.27
N LYS A 53 -12.62 -26.69 32.99
CA LYS A 53 -12.13 -27.19 31.69
C LYS A 53 -13.09 -26.87 30.54
N SER A 54 -14.39 -27.00 30.75
CA SER A 54 -15.41 -26.70 29.74
C SER A 54 -15.39 -25.23 29.33
N ASP A 55 -15.30 -24.31 30.29
CA ASP A 55 -15.24 -22.88 30.01
C ASP A 55 -13.96 -22.50 29.26
N TYR A 56 -12.84 -23.14 29.58
CA TYR A 56 -11.57 -22.92 28.92
C TYR A 56 -11.58 -23.36 27.45
N GLU A 57 -12.11 -24.55 27.15
CA GLU A 57 -12.25 -25.03 25.76
C GLU A 57 -13.18 -24.12 24.95
N ALA A 58 -14.29 -23.65 25.53
CA ALA A 58 -15.20 -22.72 24.87
C ALA A 58 -14.54 -21.36 24.57
N LEU A 59 -13.75 -20.82 25.51
CA LEU A 59 -12.99 -19.58 25.30
C LEU A 59 -11.91 -19.75 24.24
N LYS A 60 -11.19 -20.88 24.26
CA LYS A 60 -10.16 -21.20 23.27
C LYS A 60 -10.74 -21.34 21.87
N SER A 61 -11.89 -21.99 21.72
CA SER A 61 -12.61 -22.08 20.44
C SER A 61 -12.99 -20.68 19.93
N ARG A 62 -13.60 -19.85 20.79
CA ARG A 62 -14.00 -18.48 20.42
C ARG A 62 -12.81 -17.60 20.02
N ALA A 63 -11.67 -17.76 20.68
CA ALA A 63 -10.45 -17.05 20.31
C ALA A 63 -9.94 -17.50 18.93
N GLY A 64 -9.94 -18.80 18.65
CA GLY A 64 -9.60 -19.33 17.32
C GLY A 64 -10.54 -18.84 16.22
N ASP A 65 -11.85 -18.84 16.49
CA ASP A 65 -12.87 -18.33 15.55
C ASP A 65 -12.68 -16.83 15.29
N ALA A 66 -12.34 -16.06 16.33
CA ALA A 66 -12.06 -14.63 16.20
C ALA A 66 -10.82 -14.36 15.35
N ASP A 67 -9.73 -15.11 15.56
CA ASP A 67 -8.52 -15.00 14.74
C ASP A 67 -8.79 -15.37 13.26
N GLU A 68 -9.61 -16.41 13.02
CA GLU A 68 -9.99 -16.79 11.66
C GLU A 68 -10.87 -15.71 10.99
N LEU A 69 -11.84 -15.16 11.72
CA LEU A 69 -12.68 -14.05 11.24
C LEU A 69 -11.86 -12.79 10.96
N GLN A 70 -10.90 -12.46 11.82
CA GLN A 70 -9.96 -11.35 11.62
C GLN A 70 -9.18 -11.55 10.31
N SER A 71 -8.61 -12.75 10.10
CA SER A 71 -7.88 -13.06 8.86
C SER A 71 -8.76 -12.97 7.61
N LYS A 72 -10.02 -13.42 7.69
CA LYS A 72 -10.98 -13.30 6.58
C LYS A 72 -11.34 -11.84 6.30
N LEU A 73 -11.52 -11.04 7.35
CA LEU A 73 -11.82 -9.62 7.23
C LEU A 73 -10.66 -8.86 6.57
N ASP A 74 -9.44 -9.10 7.02
CA ASP A 74 -8.24 -8.46 6.45
C ASP A 74 -8.08 -8.79 4.96
N LYS A 75 -8.30 -10.06 4.57
CA LYS A 75 -8.29 -10.47 3.15
C LYS A 75 -9.39 -9.79 2.35
N ALA A 76 -10.61 -9.72 2.89
CA ALA A 76 -11.73 -9.07 2.22
C ALA A 76 -11.50 -7.57 2.04
N LEU A 77 -10.88 -6.89 3.03
CA LEU A 77 -10.50 -5.49 2.92
C LEU A 77 -9.46 -5.26 1.82
N GLN A 78 -8.40 -6.07 1.79
CA GLN A 78 -7.39 -5.99 0.73
C GLN A 78 -7.97 -6.22 -0.66
N GLU A 79 -8.87 -7.20 -0.81
CA GLU A 79 -9.56 -7.44 -2.07
C GLU A 79 -10.47 -6.26 -2.46
N ASN A 80 -11.19 -5.68 -1.48
CA ASN A 80 -12.05 -4.52 -1.73
C ASN A 80 -11.25 -3.30 -2.18
N GLU A 81 -10.11 -3.01 -1.53
CA GLU A 81 -9.22 -1.92 -1.92
C GLU A 81 -8.67 -2.12 -3.33
N LYS A 82 -8.28 -3.35 -3.67
CA LYS A 82 -7.82 -3.69 -5.02
C LYS A 82 -8.92 -3.47 -6.05
N LEU A 83 -10.12 -3.98 -5.80
CA LEU A 83 -11.27 -3.81 -6.70
C LEU A 83 -11.66 -2.34 -6.87
N ARG A 84 -11.61 -1.53 -5.81
CA ARG A 84 -11.83 -0.09 -5.89
C ARG A 84 -10.79 0.59 -6.78
N SER A 85 -9.51 0.28 -6.59
CA SER A 85 -8.45 0.84 -7.43
C SER A 85 -8.60 0.44 -8.91
N GLU A 86 -8.99 -0.80 -9.19
CA GLU A 86 -9.26 -1.26 -10.56
C GLU A 86 -10.47 -0.55 -11.17
N ALA A 87 -11.54 -0.34 -10.40
CA ALA A 87 -12.72 0.39 -10.83
C ALA A 87 -12.39 1.86 -11.12
N GLU A 88 -11.66 2.54 -10.24
CA GLU A 88 -11.23 3.93 -10.43
C GLU A 88 -10.36 4.08 -11.69
N LYS A 89 -9.42 3.16 -11.93
CA LYS A 89 -8.61 3.14 -13.16
C LYS A 89 -9.47 2.93 -14.41
N ALA A 90 -10.45 2.03 -14.34
CA ALA A 90 -11.33 1.74 -15.46
C ALA A 90 -12.23 2.95 -15.79
N GLU A 91 -12.77 3.63 -14.80
CA GLU A 91 -13.55 4.86 -14.99
C GLU A 91 -12.67 5.99 -15.55
N HIS A 92 -11.48 6.20 -14.98
CA HIS A 92 -10.54 7.20 -15.51
C HIS A 92 -10.14 6.92 -16.97
N GLU A 93 -9.88 5.67 -17.33
CA GLU A 93 -9.56 5.31 -18.73
C GLU A 93 -10.75 5.53 -19.66
N LYS A 94 -12.00 5.28 -19.22
CA LYS A 94 -13.19 5.61 -20.00
C LYS A 94 -13.30 7.11 -20.24
N GLU A 95 -13.11 7.93 -19.21
CA GLU A 95 -13.12 9.38 -19.32
C GLU A 95 -12.03 9.87 -20.29
N LEU A 96 -10.80 9.38 -20.15
CA LEU A 96 -9.71 9.68 -21.07
C LEU A 96 -10.04 9.25 -22.50
N SER A 97 -10.62 8.07 -22.69
CA SER A 97 -10.98 7.58 -24.04
C SER A 97 -12.00 8.51 -24.72
N ALA A 98 -12.97 9.04 -23.96
CA ALA A 98 -13.95 9.99 -24.46
C ALA A 98 -13.29 11.35 -24.80
N ILE A 99 -12.39 11.83 -23.95
CA ILE A 99 -11.61 13.04 -24.20
C ILE A 99 -10.77 12.86 -25.47
N ARG A 100 -10.02 11.75 -25.61
CA ARG A 100 -9.21 11.42 -26.80
C ARG A 100 -10.08 11.42 -28.05
N ALA A 101 -11.25 10.78 -28.02
CA ALA A 101 -12.17 10.78 -29.15
C ALA A 101 -12.65 12.19 -29.54
N SER A 102 -12.97 13.04 -28.55
CA SER A 102 -13.40 14.41 -28.78
C SER A 102 -12.28 15.28 -29.39
N VAL A 103 -11.05 15.13 -28.89
CA VAL A 103 -9.88 15.89 -29.36
C VAL A 103 -9.48 15.41 -30.76
N ALA A 104 -9.41 14.09 -30.97
CA ALA A 104 -9.11 13.52 -32.27
C ALA A 104 -10.07 14.02 -33.36
N SER A 105 -11.37 14.05 -33.05
CA SER A 105 -12.41 14.57 -33.95
C SER A 105 -12.20 16.05 -34.29
N ARG A 106 -11.83 16.89 -33.29
CA ARG A 106 -11.55 18.32 -33.51
C ARG A 106 -10.32 18.57 -34.39
N HIS A 107 -9.28 17.75 -34.26
CA HIS A 107 -8.03 17.92 -34.99
C HIS A 107 -7.95 17.09 -36.29
N GLY A 108 -9.00 16.34 -36.63
CA GLY A 108 -9.06 15.53 -37.85
C GLY A 108 -8.17 14.28 -37.79
N ILE A 109 -7.96 13.72 -36.60
CA ILE A 109 -7.18 12.51 -36.37
C ILE A 109 -8.12 11.30 -36.42
N THR A 110 -7.83 10.35 -37.31
CA THR A 110 -8.68 9.16 -37.54
C THR A 110 -8.67 8.18 -36.38
N ASP A 111 -7.53 8.04 -35.70
CA ASP A 111 -7.35 7.10 -34.60
C ASP A 111 -7.11 7.85 -33.27
N PRO A 112 -8.12 7.88 -32.37
CA PRO A 112 -7.99 8.51 -31.06
C PRO A 112 -6.94 7.87 -30.15
N SER A 113 -6.59 6.60 -30.36
CA SER A 113 -5.62 5.87 -29.51
C SER A 113 -4.19 6.38 -29.65
N VAL A 114 -3.90 7.13 -30.72
CA VAL A 114 -2.60 7.78 -30.96
C VAL A 114 -2.37 8.94 -29.99
N LEU A 115 -3.42 9.51 -29.41
CA LEU A 115 -3.32 10.63 -28.50
C LEU A 115 -2.98 10.19 -27.07
N VAL A 116 -1.91 10.77 -26.52
CA VAL A 116 -1.40 10.45 -25.18
C VAL A 116 -1.52 11.67 -24.26
N GLY A 117 -1.98 11.43 -23.04
CA GLY A 117 -2.08 12.44 -21.98
C GLY A 117 -3.04 11.98 -20.86
N ASP A 118 -2.89 12.61 -19.70
CA ASP A 118 -3.67 12.34 -18.49
C ASP A 118 -4.85 13.31 -18.31
N ASP A 119 -4.95 14.34 -19.15
CA ASP A 119 -6.03 15.32 -19.13
C ASP A 119 -6.30 15.89 -20.53
N GLU A 120 -7.42 16.60 -20.69
CA GLU A 120 -7.81 17.20 -21.97
C GLU A 120 -6.77 18.19 -22.53
N LYS A 121 -6.08 18.94 -21.67
CA LYS A 121 -5.09 19.93 -22.12
C LYS A 121 -3.88 19.23 -22.72
N GLN A 122 -3.36 18.21 -22.03
CA GLN A 122 -2.22 17.42 -22.49
C GLN A 122 -2.54 16.70 -23.80
N ILE A 123 -3.73 16.08 -23.88
CA ILE A 123 -4.21 15.39 -25.08
C ILE A 123 -4.36 16.40 -26.25
N GLY A 124 -4.88 17.60 -25.99
CA GLY A 124 -4.99 18.67 -26.98
C GLY A 124 -3.65 19.18 -27.47
N GLU A 125 -2.72 19.50 -26.57
CA GLU A 125 -1.36 19.92 -26.93
C GLU A 125 -0.63 18.84 -27.72
N TYR A 126 -0.82 17.57 -27.37
CA TYR A 126 -0.24 16.45 -28.10
C TYR A 126 -0.81 16.37 -29.52
N ALA A 127 -2.13 16.52 -29.68
CA ALA A 127 -2.79 16.55 -30.99
C ALA A 127 -2.25 17.69 -31.88
N GLU A 128 -2.07 18.89 -31.32
CA GLU A 128 -1.51 20.04 -32.05
C GLU A 128 -0.07 19.79 -32.50
N LYS A 129 0.78 19.29 -31.58
CA LYS A 129 2.18 18.94 -31.89
C LYS A 129 2.24 17.88 -33.01
N LEU A 130 1.40 16.86 -32.92
CA LEU A 130 1.31 15.79 -33.90
C LEU A 130 0.93 16.33 -35.29
N MET A 131 -0.11 17.17 -35.36
CA MET A 131 -0.54 17.77 -36.63
C MET A 131 0.51 18.70 -37.23
N LYS A 132 1.21 19.49 -36.40
CA LYS A 132 2.32 20.33 -36.86
C LYS A 132 3.46 19.50 -37.45
N MET A 133 3.82 18.39 -36.81
CA MET A 133 4.84 17.47 -37.33
C MET A 133 4.44 16.86 -38.67
N PHE A 134 3.18 16.43 -38.83
CA PHE A 134 2.70 15.88 -40.09
C PHE A 134 2.62 16.95 -41.19
N ALA A 135 2.26 18.19 -40.86
CA ALA A 135 2.28 19.29 -41.81
C ALA A 135 3.70 19.60 -42.31
N ASP A 136 4.68 19.63 -41.40
CA ASP A 136 6.10 19.83 -41.73
C ASP A 136 6.66 18.67 -42.57
N MET A 137 6.24 17.44 -42.30
CA MET A 137 6.66 16.27 -43.08
C MET A 137 6.05 16.28 -44.48
N ARG A 138 4.75 16.62 -44.59
CA ARG A 138 4.06 16.77 -45.87
C ARG A 138 4.69 17.88 -46.70
N SER A 139 4.99 19.03 -46.11
CA SER A 139 5.64 20.13 -46.83
C SER A 139 7.02 19.71 -47.37
N ARG A 140 7.86 19.04 -46.56
CA ARG A 140 9.14 18.49 -47.02
C ARG A 140 8.99 17.48 -48.15
N GLY A 141 8.01 16.58 -48.07
CA GLY A 141 7.71 15.60 -49.13
C GLY A 141 7.27 16.27 -50.42
N THR A 142 6.37 17.27 -50.33
CA THR A 142 5.94 18.05 -51.49
C THR A 142 7.06 18.87 -52.10
N VAL A 143 7.96 19.44 -51.30
CA VAL A 143 9.14 20.17 -51.79
C VAL A 143 10.11 19.20 -52.48
N ALA A 144 10.30 17.99 -51.96
CA ALA A 144 11.12 16.96 -52.60
C ALA A 144 10.52 16.52 -53.95
N GLU A 145 9.22 16.28 -54.01
CA GLU A 145 8.52 15.86 -55.23
C GLU A 145 8.44 17.00 -56.27
N GLN A 146 8.19 18.23 -55.85
CA GLN A 146 8.23 19.40 -56.73
C GLN A 146 9.65 19.67 -57.25
N SER A 147 10.68 19.54 -56.42
CA SER A 147 12.08 19.69 -56.87
C SER A 147 12.48 18.61 -57.88
N ALA A 148 11.95 17.39 -57.72
CA ALA A 148 12.12 16.31 -58.69
C ALA A 148 11.38 16.59 -60.01
N ARG A 149 10.16 17.16 -59.96
CA ARG A 149 9.35 17.49 -61.14
C ARG A 149 9.82 18.73 -61.91
N THR A 150 10.30 19.78 -61.23
CA THR A 150 10.76 21.02 -61.87
C THR A 150 12.21 20.94 -62.37
N GLY A 151 12.89 19.79 -62.21
CA GLY A 151 14.29 19.63 -62.58
C GLY A 151 15.25 20.50 -61.77
N GLN A 152 14.76 21.17 -60.72
CA GLN A 152 15.56 22.00 -59.81
C GLN A 152 16.22 21.20 -58.70
N ALA A 153 16.01 19.87 -58.65
CA ALA A 153 16.92 18.97 -57.96
C ALA A 153 18.31 19.17 -58.56
N ARG A 154 19.06 20.13 -58.00
CA ARG A 154 20.44 20.40 -58.39
C ARG A 154 21.13 19.06 -58.32
N ALA A 155 21.54 18.54 -59.49
CA ALA A 155 22.47 17.43 -59.55
C ALA A 155 23.55 17.76 -58.53
N ARG A 156 23.75 16.87 -57.54
CA ARG A 156 24.80 17.09 -56.55
C ARG A 156 26.06 17.37 -57.35
N ARG A 157 26.57 18.61 -57.28
CA ARG A 157 27.83 18.95 -57.91
C ARG A 157 28.82 17.94 -57.38
N SER A 158 29.59 17.35 -58.29
CA SER A 158 30.64 16.43 -57.89
C SER A 158 31.53 17.20 -56.93
N SER A 159 31.96 16.57 -55.84
CA SER A 159 32.95 17.15 -54.93
C SER A 159 34.24 17.58 -55.67
N ARG A 160 34.47 17.04 -56.87
CA ARG A 160 35.51 17.47 -57.80
C ARG A 160 35.26 18.84 -58.43
N ASP A 161 34.02 19.17 -58.74
CA ASP A 161 33.63 20.46 -59.34
C ASP A 161 33.67 21.58 -58.30
N ASP A 162 33.20 21.29 -57.08
CA ASP A 162 33.28 22.23 -55.95
C ASP A 162 34.74 22.50 -55.54
N PHE A 163 35.60 21.47 -55.57
CA PHE A 163 37.04 21.64 -55.35
C PHE A 163 37.72 22.44 -56.47
N ALA A 164 37.35 22.21 -57.73
CA ALA A 164 37.91 22.94 -58.86
C ALA A 164 37.53 24.43 -58.86
N ASP A 165 36.30 24.77 -58.46
CA ASP A 165 35.87 26.17 -58.30
C ASP A 165 36.54 26.84 -57.09
N ALA A 166 36.72 26.12 -55.98
CA ALA A 166 37.48 26.61 -54.84
C ALA A 166 38.94 26.93 -55.21
N MET A 167 39.61 26.03 -55.95
CA MET A 167 40.98 26.24 -56.42
C MET A 167 41.09 27.34 -57.48
N ARG A 168 40.06 27.56 -58.31
CA ARG A 168 40.03 28.67 -59.28
C ARG A 168 39.87 30.03 -58.61
N ASN A 169 39.19 30.09 -57.46
CA ASN A 169 38.93 31.35 -56.75
C ASN A 169 40.04 31.74 -55.75
N THR A 170 41.00 30.84 -55.48
CA THR A 170 42.14 31.08 -54.58
C THR A 170 43.45 31.40 -55.31
N LEU A 171 43.41 31.57 -56.63
CA LEU A 171 44.59 31.81 -57.49
C LEU A 171 44.55 33.17 -58.24
N LEU A 172 43.81 34.15 -57.69
CA LEU A 172 44.07 35.58 -57.90
C LEU A 172 44.56 36.21 -56.60
#